data_AF-A0A945F014-F1
#
_entry.id   AF-A0A945F014-F1
#
_cell.length_a   1.000
_cell.length_b   1.000
_cell.length_c   1.000
_cell.angle_alpha   90.00
_cell.angle_beta   90.00
_cell.angle_gamma   90.00
#
_symmetry.space_group_name_H-M   'P 1'
#
loop_
_entity.id
_entity.type
_entity.pdbx_description
1 polymer ?
#
loop_
_entity_poly.entity_id
_entity_poly.type
_entity_poly.pdbx_seq_one_letter_code
_entity_poly.pdbx_strand_id
1 'polypeptide(L)'
;PKKENKVDIVSGLDLSDLDKDVSDALIGLSFRDAKNKSILFAKLLNQNLRKRVQVRQNSHHSAGFVVLKNSNMASVLIELGFITNKTDSKNLQKKSYQDKFLKGASEAINKYFSL
;
A
#
# COMPACT_ATOMS: atom_id res chain seq x y z
N PRO A 1 15.09 -22.61 6.09
CA PRO A 1 14.24 -21.86 7.04
C PRO A 1 13.28 -20.80 6.41
N LYS A 2 12.83 -20.92 5.15
CA LYS A 2 11.93 -19.93 4.50
C LYS A 2 10.54 -20.46 4.13
N LYS A 3 10.24 -21.73 4.44
CA LYS A 3 9.01 -22.41 4.00
C LYS A 3 7.95 -22.56 5.09
N GLU A 4 8.31 -22.40 6.36
CA GLU A 4 7.39 -22.63 7.49
C GLU A 4 6.58 -21.37 7.86
N ASN A 5 7.14 -20.16 7.74
CA ASN A 5 6.43 -18.93 8.12
C ASN A 5 5.29 -18.50 7.17
N LYS A 6 4.93 -19.30 6.15
CA LYS A 6 3.87 -18.95 5.18
C LYS A 6 2.53 -19.62 5.47
N VAL A 7 2.50 -20.63 6.33
CA VAL A 7 1.33 -21.49 6.48
C VAL A 7 0.45 -21.05 7.66
N ASP A 8 1.04 -20.48 8.71
CA ASP A 8 0.31 -20.36 9.98
C ASP A 8 -0.65 -19.17 10.09
N ILE A 9 -0.56 -18.13 9.26
CA ILE A 9 -1.41 -16.94 9.43
C ILE A 9 -1.71 -16.25 8.08
N VAL A 10 -2.57 -16.85 7.26
CA VAL A 10 -3.30 -16.10 6.23
C VAL A 10 -4.68 -15.78 6.78
N SER A 11 -4.89 -14.51 7.12
CA SER A 11 -6.22 -13.96 7.44
C SER A 11 -6.93 -14.53 8.68
N GLY A 12 -6.20 -15.16 9.62
CA GLY A 12 -6.77 -15.70 10.86
C GLY A 12 -7.55 -17.00 10.71
N LEU A 13 -7.39 -17.70 9.57
CA LEU A 13 -7.94 -19.01 9.31
C LEU A 13 -6.87 -20.08 9.59
N ASP A 14 -7.24 -21.13 10.31
CA ASP A 14 -6.41 -22.32 10.43
C ASP A 14 -6.53 -23.14 9.14
N LEU A 15 -5.41 -23.31 8.44
CA LEU A 15 -5.32 -24.02 7.16
C LEU A 15 -4.62 -25.38 7.32
N SER A 16 -4.30 -25.80 8.55
CA SER A 16 -3.58 -27.04 8.83
C SER A 16 -4.32 -28.30 8.37
N ASP A 17 -5.66 -28.26 8.41
CA ASP A 17 -6.53 -29.41 8.14
C ASP A 17 -6.98 -29.51 6.67
N LEU A 18 -6.55 -28.58 5.82
CA LEU A 18 -6.89 -28.55 4.40
C LEU A 18 -5.82 -29.24 3.55
N ASP A 19 -6.27 -29.83 2.44
CA ASP A 19 -5.35 -30.32 1.40
C ASP A 19 -4.42 -29.17 0.97
N LYS A 20 -3.13 -29.50 0.82
CA LYS A 20 -2.08 -28.55 0.45
C LYS A 20 -2.44 -27.77 -0.82
N ASP A 21 -3.06 -28.40 -1.81
CA ASP A 21 -3.42 -27.73 -3.06
C ASP A 21 -4.56 -26.71 -2.86
N VAL A 22 -5.49 -27.00 -1.96
CA VAL A 22 -6.58 -26.08 -1.56
C VAL A 22 -6.01 -24.91 -0.76
N SER A 23 -5.12 -25.19 0.19
CA SER A 23 -4.42 -24.16 0.98
C SER A 23 -3.60 -23.22 0.08
N ASP A 24 -2.81 -23.76 -0.85
CA ASP A 24 -2.02 -22.96 -1.80
C ASP A 24 -2.92 -22.07 -2.69
N ALA A 25 -4.09 -22.58 -3.11
CA ALA A 25 -5.06 -21.81 -3.88
C ALA A 25 -5.70 -20.67 -3.07
N LEU A 26 -6.12 -20.92 -1.82
CA LEU A 26 -6.70 -19.90 -0.93
C LEU A 26 -5.68 -18.80 -0.60
N ILE A 27 -4.43 -19.18 -0.34
CA ILE A 27 -3.32 -18.25 -0.14
C ILE A 27 -3.17 -17.36 -1.39
N GLY A 28 -3.16 -17.98 -2.58
CA GLY A 28 -3.09 -17.25 -3.85
C GLY A 28 -4.24 -16.26 -4.06
N LEU A 29 -5.46 -16.62 -3.67
CA LEU A 29 -6.63 -15.73 -3.72
C LEU A 29 -6.50 -14.56 -2.74
N SER A 30 -6.06 -14.81 -1.51
CA SER A 30 -5.83 -13.77 -0.49
C SER A 30 -4.80 -12.73 -0.96
N PHE A 31 -3.67 -13.17 -1.53
CA PHE A 31 -2.68 -12.24 -2.09
C PHE A 31 -3.22 -11.43 -3.28
N ARG A 32 -4.07 -12.04 -4.13
CA ARG A 32 -4.72 -11.32 -5.25
C ARG A 32 -5.71 -10.28 -4.75
N ASP A 33 -6.50 -10.61 -3.73
CA ASP A 33 -7.42 -9.67 -3.08
C ASP A 33 -6.67 -8.50 -2.45
N ALA A 34 -5.61 -8.78 -1.67
CA ALA A 34 -4.73 -7.75 -1.11
C ALA A 34 -4.13 -6.83 -2.17
N LYS A 35 -3.74 -7.37 -3.34
CA LYS A 35 -3.25 -6.57 -4.48
C LYS A 35 -4.35 -5.67 -5.04
N ASN A 36 -5.57 -6.19 -5.24
CA ASN A 36 -6.69 -5.39 -5.76
C ASN A 36 -7.07 -4.26 -4.79
N LYS A 37 -7.10 -4.57 -3.50
CA LYS A 37 -7.27 -3.59 -2.41
C LYS A 37 -6.19 -2.53 -2.41
N SER A 38 -4.93 -2.91 -2.63
CA SER A 38 -3.80 -1.97 -2.76
C SER A 38 -3.97 -1.01 -3.93
N ILE A 39 -4.44 -1.49 -5.10
CA ILE A 39 -4.71 -0.65 -6.28
C ILE A 39 -5.84 0.34 -5.98
N LEU A 40 -6.92 -0.12 -5.34
CA LEU A 40 -8.02 0.75 -4.93
C LEU A 40 -7.54 1.82 -3.96
N PHE A 41 -6.79 1.43 -2.94
CA PHE A 41 -6.25 2.36 -1.95
C PHE A 41 -5.31 3.39 -2.59
N ALA A 42 -4.41 2.96 -3.49
CA ALA A 42 -3.52 3.86 -4.23
C ALA A 42 -4.28 4.91 -5.05
N LYS A 43 -5.41 4.53 -5.68
CA LYS A 43 -6.27 5.47 -6.42
C LYS A 43 -6.89 6.52 -5.48
N LEU A 44 -7.46 6.08 -4.35
CA LEU A 44 -8.05 6.99 -3.36
C LEU A 44 -7.01 7.94 -2.78
N LEU A 45 -5.83 7.41 -2.45
CA LEU A 45 -4.72 8.20 -1.93
C LEU A 45 -4.28 9.28 -2.92
N ASN A 46 -4.06 8.91 -4.19
CA ASN A 46 -3.68 9.84 -5.24
C ASN A 46 -4.74 10.94 -5.45
N GLN A 47 -6.03 10.58 -5.47
CA GLN A 47 -7.13 11.54 -5.61
C GLN A 47 -7.19 12.56 -4.47
N ASN A 48 -6.94 12.14 -3.23
CA ASN A 48 -6.98 13.04 -2.07
C ASN A 48 -5.70 13.88 -1.95
N LEU A 49 -4.54 13.30 -2.21
CA LEU A 49 -3.26 14.03 -2.16
C LEU A 49 -3.17 15.13 -3.21
N ARG A 50 -3.64 14.89 -4.45
CA ARG A 50 -3.63 15.89 -5.53
C ARG A 50 -4.38 17.18 -5.21
N LYS A 51 -5.31 17.15 -4.25
CA LYS A 51 -6.03 18.35 -3.80
C LYS A 51 -5.21 19.25 -2.89
N ARG A 52 -4.10 18.74 -2.34
CA ARG A 52 -3.36 19.37 -1.22
C ARG A 52 -1.88 19.57 -1.50
N VAL A 53 -1.26 18.63 -2.21
CA VAL A 53 0.17 18.65 -2.55
C VAL A 53 0.35 18.38 -4.04
N GLN A 54 1.44 18.91 -4.60
CA GLN A 54 1.80 18.61 -5.97
C GLN A 54 2.28 17.16 -6.05
N VAL A 55 1.49 16.32 -6.72
CA VAL A 55 1.84 14.93 -7.00
C VAL A 55 2.32 14.86 -8.45
N ARG A 56 3.48 14.22 -8.68
CA ARG A 56 4.01 14.03 -10.05
C ARG A 56 3.00 13.29 -10.94
N GLN A 57 3.01 13.61 -12.24
CA GLN A 57 2.25 12.86 -13.25
C GLN A 57 2.73 11.40 -13.28
N ASN A 58 1.84 10.46 -13.63
CA ASN A 58 2.10 9.01 -13.59
C ASN A 58 2.39 8.43 -12.19
N SER A 59 1.78 8.96 -11.12
CA SER A 59 2.04 8.52 -9.74
C SER A 59 1.64 7.08 -9.38
N HIS A 60 1.03 6.33 -10.30
CA HIS A 60 0.69 4.92 -10.08
C HIS A 60 1.71 4.02 -10.80
N HIS A 61 2.75 3.60 -10.09
CA HIS A 61 3.71 2.61 -10.58
C HIS A 61 3.54 1.29 -9.84
N SER A 62 3.32 0.22 -10.59
CA SER A 62 3.46 -1.14 -10.08
C SER A 62 4.94 -1.49 -10.09
N ALA A 63 5.61 -1.32 -8.95
CA ALA A 63 7.03 -1.61 -8.81
C ALA A 63 7.26 -2.96 -8.11
N GLY A 64 8.41 -3.57 -8.39
CA GLY A 64 8.77 -4.90 -7.93
C GLY A 64 9.11 -5.04 -6.44
N PHE A 65 8.72 -4.07 -5.59
CA PHE A 65 9.18 -3.99 -4.21
C PHE A 65 8.66 -5.17 -3.37
N VAL A 66 9.60 -5.88 -2.73
CA VAL A 66 9.30 -7.05 -1.87
C VAL A 66 8.32 -6.68 -0.75
N VAL A 67 8.44 -5.47 -0.19
CA VAL A 67 7.58 -4.95 0.87
C VAL A 67 6.11 -4.80 0.45
N LEU A 68 5.85 -4.65 -0.86
CA LEU A 68 4.48 -4.58 -1.40
C LEU A 68 4.01 -5.93 -1.95
N LYS A 69 4.93 -6.74 -2.49
CA LYS A 69 4.60 -8.01 -3.16
C LYS A 69 4.20 -9.15 -2.23
N ASN A 70 4.73 -9.18 -1.01
CA ASN A 70 4.49 -10.27 -0.05
C ASN A 70 3.56 -9.85 1.10
N SER A 71 2.73 -8.84 0.90
CA SER A 71 1.74 -8.41 1.88
C SER A 71 0.42 -9.14 1.63
N ASN A 72 -0.12 -9.81 2.66
CA ASN A 72 -1.48 -10.35 2.68
C ASN A 72 -2.53 -9.26 3.04
N MET A 73 -2.13 -7.99 3.02
CA MET A 73 -2.96 -6.83 3.32
C MET A 73 -2.81 -5.77 2.22
N ALA A 74 -3.72 -4.79 2.18
CA ALA A 74 -3.56 -3.64 1.31
C ALA A 74 -2.29 -2.86 1.68
N SER A 75 -1.43 -2.54 0.71
CA SER A 75 -0.15 -1.86 0.96
C SER A 75 0.25 -0.97 -0.20
N VAL A 76 0.74 0.24 0.10
CA VAL A 76 1.22 1.21 -0.88
C VAL A 76 2.53 1.84 -0.40
N LEU A 77 3.43 2.15 -1.32
CA LEU A 77 4.62 2.94 -1.06
C LEU A 77 4.41 4.33 -1.63
N ILE A 78 4.70 5.36 -0.82
CA ILE A 78 4.49 6.75 -1.21
C ILE A 78 5.85 7.42 -1.33
N GLU A 79 6.10 8.00 -2.50
CA GLU A 79 7.26 8.85 -2.75
C GLU A 79 6.83 10.32 -2.63
N LEU A 80 7.36 11.03 -1.64
CA LEU A 80 6.98 12.42 -1.35
C LEU A 80 7.75 13.45 -2.20
N GLY A 81 8.90 13.06 -2.74
CA GLY A 81 9.79 13.93 -3.51
C GLY A 81 11.24 13.48 -3.38
N PHE A 82 12.14 14.16 -4.11
CA PHE A 82 13.56 13.82 -4.14
C PHE A 82 14.39 14.76 -3.28
N ILE A 83 15.20 14.23 -2.36
CA ILE A 83 16.15 15.04 -1.57
C ILE A 83 17.16 15.77 -2.47
N THR A 84 17.50 15.18 -3.62
CA THR A 84 18.40 15.77 -4.62
C THR A 84 17.76 16.94 -5.39
N ASN A 85 16.44 17.04 -5.40
CA ASN A 85 15.74 18.18 -5.99
C ASN A 85 15.60 19.30 -4.94
N LYS A 86 16.18 20.47 -5.22
CA LYS A 86 16.17 21.61 -4.27
C LYS A 86 14.76 22.06 -3.86
N THR A 87 13.78 21.99 -4.77
CA THR A 87 12.40 22.39 -4.49
C THR A 87 11.72 21.36 -3.59
N ASP A 88 11.85 20.07 -3.92
CA ASP A 88 11.27 18.99 -3.12
C ASP A 88 11.90 18.96 -1.73
N SER A 89 13.23 19.01 -1.62
CA SER A 89 13.93 19.04 -0.32
C SER A 89 13.46 20.18 0.59
N LYS A 90 13.31 21.40 0.03
CA LYS A 90 12.74 22.54 0.77
C LYS A 90 11.30 22.29 1.19
N ASN A 91 10.47 21.64 0.36
CA ASN A 91 9.09 21.33 0.71
C ASN A 91 9.01 20.24 1.78
N LEU A 92 9.82 19.19 1.69
CA LEU A 92 9.88 18.10 2.67
C LEU A 92 10.26 18.60 4.07
N GLN A 93 11.01 19.71 4.18
CA GLN A 93 11.37 20.35 5.45
C GLN A 93 10.29 21.31 5.99
N LYS A 94 9.31 21.71 5.17
CA LYS A 94 8.25 22.66 5.61
C LYS A 94 7.15 21.91 6.34
N LYS A 95 6.89 22.30 7.58
CA LYS A 95 5.77 21.79 8.39
C LYS A 95 4.42 21.91 7.66
N SER A 96 4.18 23.03 6.99
CA SER A 96 2.94 23.26 6.23
C SER A 96 2.76 22.30 5.04
N TYR A 97 3.85 21.82 4.43
CA TYR A 97 3.78 20.82 3.37
C TYR A 97 3.49 19.42 3.97
N GLN A 98 4.19 19.06 5.04
CA GLN A 98 3.96 17.81 5.78
C GLN A 98 2.50 17.72 6.26
N ASP A 99 1.93 18.82 6.77
CA ASP A 99 0.54 18.85 7.25
C ASP A 99 -0.48 18.68 6.13
N LYS A 100 -0.23 19.29 4.97
CA LYS A 100 -1.06 19.10 3.77
C LYS A 100 -1.02 17.65 3.30
N PHE A 101 0.16 17.03 3.31
CA PHE A 101 0.32 15.63 2.96
C PHE A 101 -0.42 14.71 3.95
N LEU A 102 -0.15 14.86 5.25
CA LEU A 102 -0.77 14.04 6.30
C LEU A 102 -2.29 14.15 6.26
N LYS A 103 -2.84 15.36 6.10
CA LYS A 103 -4.29 15.54 5.97
C LYS A 103 -4.87 14.79 4.77
N GLY A 104 -4.22 14.85 3.62
CA GLY A 104 -4.68 14.12 2.44
C GLY A 104 -4.55 12.59 2.57
N ALA A 105 -3.49 12.12 3.24
CA ALA A 105 -3.31 10.70 3.52
C ALA A 105 -4.35 10.17 4.51
N SER A 106 -4.59 10.88 5.62
CA SER A 106 -5.61 10.51 6.60
C SER A 106 -7.02 10.48 5.99
N GLU A 107 -7.38 11.46 5.16
CA GLU A 107 -8.65 11.47 4.43
C GLU A 107 -8.79 10.26 3.49
N ALA A 108 -7.72 9.87 2.81
CA ALA A 108 -7.73 8.69 1.95
C ALA A 108 -7.87 7.38 2.74
N ILE A 109 -7.18 7.27 3.88
CA ILE A 109 -7.27 6.11 4.79
C ILE A 109 -8.71 5.98 5.29
N ASN A 110 -9.29 7.05 5.83
CA ASN A 110 -10.66 7.04 6.33
C ASN A 110 -11.65 6.65 5.23
N LYS A 111 -11.47 7.21 4.02
CA LYS A 111 -12.32 6.90 2.88
C LYS A 111 -12.20 5.43 2.46
N TYR A 112 -11.00 4.85 2.48
CA TYR A 112 -10.78 3.45 2.15
C TYR A 112 -11.52 2.50 3.10
N PHE A 113 -11.51 2.80 4.41
CA PHE A 113 -12.21 1.99 5.43
C PHE A 113 -13.72 2.26 5.52
N SER A 114 -14.24 3.24 4.79
CA SER A 114 -15.67 3.57 4.73
C SER A 114 -16.33 3.15 3.41
N LEU A 115 -15.59 2.44 2.54
CA LEU A 115 -16.15 1.76 1.36
C LEU A 115 -16.79 0.43 1.75
#